data_AF-I0S6M5-F1
#
_entry.id   AF-I0S6M5-F1
#
_cell.length_a   1.000
_cell.length_b   1.000
_cell.length_c   1.000
_cell.angle_alpha   90.00
_cell.angle_beta   90.00
_cell.angle_gamma   90.00
#
_symmetry.space_group_name_H-M   'P 1'
#
loop_
_entity.id
_entity.type
_entity.pdbx_description
1 polymer ?
#
loop_
_entity_poly.entity_id
_entity_poly.type
_entity_poly.pdbx_seq_one_letter_code
_entity_poly.pdbx_strand_id
1 'polypeptide(L)'
;MLDKEKYIYVRGKKITVSDEVYKAYKKEINHEAHLNRLNRKHKVYGFEDYKLDLNSIVDENVDIEKIIETKMRIEDLYQALEKLNDEERKVIDSLYFKEMTIRDLAKEQQVSSKKIFSFRNKILKKLREMLE
;
A
#
# COMPACT_ATOMS: atom_id res chain seq x y z
N MET A 1 12.93 4.69 69.52
CA MET A 1 13.02 3.86 68.30
C MET A 1 13.42 4.81 67.18
N LEU A 2 14.58 4.61 66.52
CA LEU A 2 15.02 5.54 65.47
C LEU A 2 14.03 5.53 64.31
N ASP A 3 13.25 6.59 64.15
CA ASP A 3 12.55 6.88 62.90
C ASP A 3 13.63 7.15 61.84
N LYS A 4 14.00 6.08 61.10
CA LYS A 4 14.87 6.22 59.94
C LYS A 4 14.08 7.01 58.90
N GLU A 5 14.46 8.27 58.70
CA GLU A 5 13.91 9.14 57.66
C GLU A 5 13.86 8.40 56.32
N LYS A 6 12.63 8.22 55.80
CA LYS A 6 12.40 7.57 54.52
C LYS A 6 12.43 8.60 53.41
N TYR A 7 12.94 8.19 52.25
CA TYR A 7 13.10 9.10 51.12
C TYR A 7 12.72 8.43 49.81
N ILE A 8 12.32 9.25 48.84
CA ILE A 8 12.07 8.87 47.45
C ILE A 8 12.91 9.75 46.52
N TYR A 9 13.04 9.32 45.26
CA TYR A 9 13.69 10.10 44.23
C TYR A 9 12.66 10.63 43.24
N VAL A 10 12.62 11.94 43.06
CA VAL A 10 11.78 12.59 42.05
C VAL A 10 12.68 13.41 41.14
N ARG A 11 12.71 13.05 39.84
CA ARG A 11 13.59 13.68 38.85
C ARG A 11 15.07 13.73 39.29
N GLY A 12 15.55 12.64 39.91
CA GLY A 12 16.93 12.52 40.39
C GLY A 12 17.23 13.22 41.73
N LYS A 13 16.27 13.94 42.34
CA LYS A 13 16.46 14.59 43.65
C LYS A 13 15.91 13.73 44.78
N LYS A 14 16.68 13.60 45.86
CA LYS A 14 16.28 12.88 47.09
C LYS A 14 15.36 13.75 47.94
N ILE A 15 14.17 13.25 48.25
CA ILE A 15 13.16 13.95 49.04
C ILE A 15 12.75 13.07 50.21
N THR A 16 12.86 13.57 51.44
CA THR A 16 12.39 12.91 52.66
C THR A 16 10.86 12.97 52.71
N VAL A 17 10.21 11.85 52.99
CA VAL A 17 8.75 11.70 52.93
C VAL A 17 8.22 10.94 54.13
N SER A 18 6.91 11.06 54.39
CA SER A 18 6.23 10.26 55.40
C SER A 18 6.20 8.77 55.02
N ASP A 19 5.97 7.94 56.03
CA ASP A 19 5.86 6.49 55.90
C ASP A 19 4.78 6.04 54.91
N GLU A 20 3.66 6.74 54.88
CA GLU A 20 2.52 6.46 54.00
C GLU A 20 2.90 6.70 52.53
N VAL A 21 3.51 7.85 52.25
CA VAL A 21 3.97 8.23 50.91
C VAL A 21 5.04 7.26 50.41
N TYR A 22 5.98 6.88 51.28
CA TYR A 22 7.00 5.90 50.93
C TYR A 22 6.41 4.52 50.58
N LYS A 23 5.44 4.04 51.38
CA LYS A 23 4.77 2.76 51.13
C LYS A 23 3.99 2.78 49.81
N ALA A 24 3.25 3.85 49.54
CA ALA A 24 2.50 4.02 48.28
C ALA A 24 3.46 4.03 47.07
N TYR A 25 4.52 4.85 47.13
CA TYR A 25 5.55 4.90 46.09
C TYR A 25 6.17 3.52 45.83
N LYS A 26 6.54 2.80 46.89
CA LYS A 26 7.18 1.48 46.74
C LYS A 26 6.23 0.43 46.19
N LYS A 27 4.93 0.51 46.51
CA LYS A 27 3.89 -0.38 45.99
C LYS A 27 3.76 -0.24 44.46
N GLU A 28 3.70 0.99 43.96
CA GLU A 28 3.64 1.26 42.52
C GLU A 28 4.87 0.75 41.77
N ILE A 29 6.08 1.07 42.27
CA ILE A 29 7.34 0.59 41.68
C ILE A 29 7.41 -0.95 41.63
N ASN A 30 6.97 -1.61 42.70
CA ASN A 30 6.96 -3.07 42.75
C ASN A 30 5.92 -3.66 41.80
N HIS A 31 4.76 -3.01 41.66
CA HIS A 31 3.71 -3.43 40.73
C HIS A 31 4.19 -3.33 39.28
N GLU A 32 4.78 -2.20 38.89
CA GLU A 32 5.37 -2.00 37.56
C GLU A 32 6.47 -3.02 37.26
N ALA A 33 7.37 -3.27 38.22
CA ALA A 33 8.40 -4.30 38.09
C ALA A 33 7.81 -5.71 37.94
N HIS A 34 6.69 -6.00 38.62
CA HIS A 34 5.98 -7.27 38.48
C HIS A 34 5.37 -7.42 37.08
N LEU A 35 4.67 -6.40 36.58
CA LEU A 35 4.12 -6.38 35.22
C LEU A 35 5.21 -6.54 34.17
N ASN A 36 6.35 -5.86 34.32
CA ASN A 36 7.49 -6.01 33.43
C ASN A 36 8.06 -7.44 33.41
N ARG A 37 8.13 -8.12 34.57
CA ARG A 37 8.52 -9.54 34.63
C ARG A 37 7.49 -10.43 33.94
N LEU A 38 6.20 -10.13 34.11
CA LEU A 38 5.11 -10.88 33.49
C LEU A 38 5.15 -10.73 31.96
N ASN A 39 5.28 -9.50 31.46
CA ASN A 39 5.41 -9.21 30.03
C ASN A 39 6.59 -9.98 29.41
N ARG A 40 7.76 -9.97 30.06
CA ARG A 40 8.94 -10.76 29.62
C ARG A 40 8.67 -12.26 29.63
N LYS A 41 8.04 -12.79 30.70
CA LYS A 41 7.71 -14.22 30.82
C LYS A 41 6.75 -14.68 29.72
N HIS A 42 5.74 -13.87 29.44
CA HIS A 42 4.70 -14.18 28.46
C HIS A 42 5.07 -13.72 27.04
N LYS A 43 6.28 -13.18 26.83
CA LYS A 43 6.75 -12.67 25.53
C LYS A 43 5.75 -11.69 24.89
N VAL A 44 5.08 -10.91 25.72
CA VAL A 44 4.20 -9.82 25.28
C VAL A 44 5.10 -8.64 24.98
N TYR A 45 5.68 -8.66 23.80
CA TYR A 45 6.51 -7.58 23.27
C TYR A 45 5.62 -6.60 22.52
N GLY A 46 5.83 -5.31 22.75
CA GLY A 46 5.20 -4.28 21.92
C GLY A 46 5.76 -4.34 20.50
N PHE A 47 5.04 -3.81 19.51
CA PHE A 47 5.57 -3.68 18.14
C PHE A 47 6.93 -2.95 18.11
N GLU A 48 7.16 -2.04 19.06
CA GLU A 48 8.39 -1.26 19.23
C GLU A 48 9.61 -2.11 19.63
N ASP A 49 9.39 -3.26 20.27
CA ASP A 49 10.47 -4.17 20.71
C ASP A 49 10.98 -5.04 19.55
N TYR A 50 10.17 -5.22 18.51
CA TYR A 50 10.60 -5.88 17.29
C TYR A 50 11.34 -4.86 16.43
N LYS A 51 12.67 -5.02 16.31
CA LYS A 51 13.44 -4.41 15.21
C LYS A 51 13.04 -5.08 13.90
N LEU A 52 11.81 -4.83 13.46
CA LEU A 52 11.26 -5.41 12.25
C LEU A 52 11.91 -4.68 11.07
N ASP A 53 12.76 -5.40 10.34
CA ASP A 53 13.19 -4.92 9.03
C ASP A 53 11.95 -4.96 8.11
N LEU A 54 11.60 -3.86 7.45
CA LEU A 54 10.47 -3.83 6.53
C LEU A 54 10.63 -4.88 5.41
N ASN A 55 11.87 -5.24 5.07
CA ASN A 55 12.16 -6.33 4.12
C ASN A 55 11.67 -7.70 4.62
N SER A 56 11.51 -7.90 5.93
CA SER A 56 10.99 -9.16 6.51
C SER A 56 9.47 -9.31 6.40
N ILE A 57 8.76 -8.27 5.93
CA ILE A 57 7.30 -8.24 5.72
C ILE A 57 6.94 -8.24 4.22
N VAL A 58 7.95 -8.19 3.34
CA VAL A 58 7.70 -8.12 1.89
C VAL A 58 6.98 -9.38 1.44
N ASP A 59 5.86 -9.19 0.75
CA ASP A 59 5.13 -10.29 0.13
C ASP A 59 5.88 -10.77 -1.10
N GLU A 60 6.64 -11.84 -0.95
CA GLU A 60 7.42 -12.47 -2.04
C GLU A 60 6.54 -12.93 -3.21
N ASN A 61 5.22 -13.02 -3.05
CA ASN A 61 4.30 -13.35 -4.14
C ASN A 61 4.00 -12.15 -5.04
N VAL A 62 4.37 -10.94 -4.63
CA VAL A 62 4.08 -9.70 -5.37
C VAL A 62 5.34 -9.23 -6.09
N ASP A 63 5.33 -9.37 -7.41
CA ASP A 63 6.37 -8.85 -8.28
C ASP A 63 6.14 -7.35 -8.57
N ILE A 64 6.81 -6.49 -7.80
CA ILE A 64 6.72 -5.03 -7.91
C ILE A 64 7.23 -4.55 -9.27
N GLU A 65 8.31 -5.15 -9.78
CA GLU A 65 8.92 -4.76 -11.05
C GLU A 65 7.94 -4.99 -12.21
N LYS A 66 7.29 -6.15 -12.24
CA LYS A 66 6.25 -6.46 -13.23
C LYS A 66 5.04 -5.55 -13.12
N ILE A 67 4.64 -5.15 -11.91
CA ILE A 67 3.54 -4.18 -11.72
C ILE A 67 3.92 -2.82 -12.31
N ILE A 68 5.14 -2.36 -12.04
CA ILE A 68 5.64 -1.08 -12.58
C ILE A 68 5.75 -1.16 -14.11
N GLU A 69 6.34 -2.23 -14.65
CA GLU A 69 6.43 -2.46 -16.10
C GLU A 69 5.05 -2.43 -16.76
N THR A 70 4.07 -3.10 -16.15
CA THR A 70 2.69 -3.12 -16.67
C THR A 70 2.06 -1.74 -16.66
N LYS A 71 2.26 -0.96 -15.59
CA LYS A 71 1.77 0.43 -15.51
C LYS A 71 2.37 1.31 -16.60
N MET A 72 3.67 1.20 -16.82
CA MET A 72 4.35 1.95 -17.89
C MET A 72 3.80 1.59 -19.27
N ARG A 73 3.63 0.28 -19.56
CA ARG A 73 3.04 -0.16 -20.83
C ARG A 73 1.61 0.33 -21.04
N ILE A 74 0.81 0.42 -19.97
CA ILE A 74 -0.54 0.98 -20.03
C ILE A 74 -0.48 2.48 -20.36
N GLU A 75 0.42 3.22 -19.72
CA GLU A 75 0.62 4.65 -19.97
C GLU A 75 1.05 4.91 -21.42
N ASP A 76 2.02 4.16 -21.92
CA ASP A 76 2.48 4.23 -23.33
C ASP A 76 1.32 3.96 -24.32
N LEU A 77 0.49 2.95 -24.02
CA LEU A 77 -0.70 2.64 -24.82
C LEU A 77 -1.68 3.83 -24.84
N TYR A 78 -1.95 4.48 -23.71
CA TYR A 78 -2.84 5.64 -23.67
C TYR A 78 -2.28 6.81 -24.46
N GLN A 79 -0.97 7.08 -24.37
CA GLN A 79 -0.31 8.10 -25.19
C GLN A 79 -0.39 7.77 -26.69
N ALA A 80 -0.27 6.50 -27.08
CA ALA A 80 -0.44 6.07 -28.48
C ALA A 80 -1.90 6.24 -28.95
N LEU A 81 -2.88 5.93 -28.09
CA LEU A 81 -4.31 6.13 -28.39
C LEU A 81 -4.66 7.61 -28.57
N GLU A 82 -4.02 8.53 -27.85
CA GLU A 82 -4.21 9.98 -28.03
C GLU A 82 -3.71 10.50 -29.39
N LYS A 83 -2.76 9.80 -30.02
CA LYS A 83 -2.26 10.14 -31.36
C LYS A 83 -3.16 9.62 -32.50
N LEU A 84 -4.20 8.86 -32.19
CA LEU A 84 -5.21 8.46 -33.16
C LEU A 84 -6.13 9.64 -33.49
N ASN A 85 -6.64 9.69 -34.72
CA ASN A 85 -7.70 10.64 -35.06
C ASN A 85 -9.06 10.18 -34.48
N ASP A 86 -10.05 11.07 -34.51
CA ASP A 86 -11.36 10.82 -33.90
C ASP A 86 -12.06 9.56 -34.44
N GLU A 87 -11.97 9.32 -35.76
CA GLU A 87 -12.56 8.13 -36.41
C GLU A 87 -11.85 6.85 -35.99
N GLU A 88 -10.51 6.87 -35.97
CA GLU A 88 -9.69 5.75 -35.51
C GLU A 88 -9.98 5.43 -34.04
N ARG A 89 -10.05 6.47 -33.19
CA ARG A 89 -10.33 6.34 -31.76
C ARG A 89 -11.73 5.80 -31.52
N LYS A 90 -12.73 6.29 -32.26
CA LYS A 90 -14.12 5.80 -32.17
C LYS A 90 -14.22 4.31 -32.48
N VAL A 91 -13.50 3.83 -33.49
CA VAL A 91 -13.51 2.41 -33.85
C VAL A 91 -12.85 1.55 -32.77
N ILE A 92 -11.74 2.00 -32.18
CA ILE A 92 -11.11 1.29 -31.05
C ILE A 92 -12.01 1.28 -29.82
N ASP A 93 -12.59 2.43 -29.46
CA ASP A 93 -13.51 2.58 -28.34
C ASP A 93 -14.72 1.65 -28.45
N SER A 94 -15.39 1.66 -29.61
CA SER A 94 -16.52 0.78 -29.90
C SER A 94 -16.17 -0.71 -29.78
N LEU A 95 -15.06 -1.13 -30.37
CA LEU A 95 -14.72 -2.56 -30.46
C LEU A 95 -14.11 -3.14 -29.18
N TYR A 96 -13.33 -2.37 -28.43
CA TYR A 96 -12.53 -2.88 -27.32
C TYR A 96 -12.98 -2.40 -25.94
N PHE A 97 -13.65 -1.23 -25.85
CA PHE A 97 -14.12 -0.68 -24.57
C PHE A 97 -15.63 -0.82 -24.40
N LYS A 98 -16.40 -0.73 -25.48
CA LYS A 98 -17.86 -0.92 -25.49
C LYS A 98 -18.30 -2.32 -25.92
N GLU A 99 -17.34 -3.22 -26.16
CA GLU A 99 -17.56 -4.62 -26.53
C GLU A 99 -18.49 -4.82 -27.76
N MET A 100 -18.57 -3.85 -28.67
CA MET A 100 -19.36 -3.98 -29.88
C MET A 100 -18.70 -4.97 -30.84
N THR A 101 -19.51 -5.78 -31.54
CA THR A 101 -18.97 -6.61 -32.62
C THR A 101 -18.70 -5.76 -33.87
N ILE A 102 -17.81 -6.26 -34.75
CA ILE A 102 -17.57 -5.65 -36.07
C ILE A 102 -18.88 -5.52 -36.87
N ARG A 103 -19.81 -6.46 -36.70
CA ARG A 103 -21.10 -6.46 -37.40
C ARG A 103 -22.00 -5.34 -36.88
N ASP A 104 -22.02 -5.11 -35.58
CA ASP A 104 -22.86 -4.06 -34.96
C ASP A 104 -22.33 -2.68 -35.34
N LEU A 105 -21.03 -2.46 -35.24
CA LEU A 105 -20.40 -1.21 -35.65
C LEU A 105 -20.58 -0.93 -37.15
N ALA A 106 -20.52 -1.97 -37.98
CA ALA A 106 -20.76 -1.86 -39.42
C ALA A 106 -22.22 -1.47 -39.73
N LYS A 107 -23.20 -2.02 -39.00
CA LYS A 107 -24.61 -1.63 -39.12
C LYS A 107 -24.84 -0.18 -38.70
N GLU A 108 -24.26 0.23 -37.56
CA GLU A 108 -24.37 1.60 -37.05
C GLU A 108 -23.82 2.62 -38.07
N GLN A 109 -22.64 2.34 -38.63
CA GLN A 109 -22.00 3.21 -39.61
C GLN A 109 -22.49 3.03 -41.05
N GLN A 110 -23.45 2.12 -41.29
CA GLN A 110 -23.98 1.78 -42.62
C GLN A 110 -22.89 1.40 -43.65
N VAL A 111 -21.88 0.65 -43.20
CA VAL A 111 -20.77 0.17 -44.03
C VAL A 111 -20.67 -1.35 -44.02
N SER A 112 -19.86 -1.93 -44.91
CA SER A 112 -19.60 -3.37 -44.88
C SER A 112 -18.71 -3.75 -43.70
N SER A 113 -18.97 -4.92 -43.09
CA SER A 113 -18.09 -5.47 -42.03
C SER A 113 -16.64 -5.60 -42.46
N LYS A 114 -16.39 -5.87 -43.75
CA LYS A 114 -15.05 -5.94 -44.33
C LYS A 114 -14.31 -4.59 -44.26
N LYS A 115 -15.03 -3.47 -44.44
CA LYS A 115 -14.46 -2.12 -44.32
C LYS A 115 -14.00 -1.85 -42.88
N ILE A 116 -14.86 -2.14 -41.90
CA ILE A 116 -14.51 -2.01 -40.47
C ILE A 116 -13.33 -2.90 -40.11
N PHE A 117 -13.32 -4.16 -40.53
CA PHE A 117 -12.22 -5.09 -40.26
C PHE A 117 -10.88 -4.59 -40.82
N SER A 118 -10.86 -4.15 -42.08
CA SER A 118 -9.66 -3.58 -42.71
C SER A 118 -9.19 -2.31 -42.01
N PHE A 119 -10.12 -1.43 -41.64
CA PHE A 119 -9.81 -0.19 -40.96
C PHE A 119 -9.25 -0.43 -39.55
N ARG A 120 -9.88 -1.29 -38.75
CA ARG A 120 -9.36 -1.75 -37.45
C ARG A 120 -7.93 -2.28 -37.57
N ASN A 121 -7.65 -3.13 -38.55
CA ASN A 121 -6.30 -3.69 -38.72
C ASN A 121 -5.25 -2.61 -39.05
N LYS A 122 -5.62 -1.56 -39.80
CA LYS A 122 -4.72 -0.43 -40.04
C LYS A 122 -4.44 0.35 -38.76
N ILE A 123 -5.47 0.57 -37.92
CA ILE A 123 -5.32 1.25 -36.63
C ILE A 123 -4.41 0.44 -35.71
N LEU A 124 -4.64 -0.86 -35.59
CA LEU A 124 -3.80 -1.74 -34.76
C LEU A 124 -2.35 -1.78 -35.25
N LYS A 125 -2.12 -1.76 -36.57
CA LYS A 125 -0.76 -1.67 -37.13
C LYS A 125 -0.09 -0.35 -36.75
N LYS A 126 -0.81 0.77 -36.85
CA LYS A 126 -0.33 2.09 -36.44
C LYS A 126 -0.01 2.15 -34.95
N LEU A 127 -0.88 1.61 -34.09
CA LEU A 127 -0.63 1.51 -32.65
C LEU A 127 0.59 0.66 -32.34
N ARG A 128 0.76 -0.46 -33.06
CA ARG A 128 1.95 -1.30 -32.91
C ARG A 128 3.23 -0.55 -33.26
N GLU A 129 3.24 0.18 -34.38
CA GLU A 129 4.39 1.01 -34.79
C GLU A 129 4.71 2.15 -33.80
N MET A 130 3.76 2.56 -32.95
CA MET A 130 3.98 3.57 -31.91
C MET A 130 4.51 3.00 -30.60
N LEU A 131 4.33 1.69 -30.37
CA LEU A 131 4.66 0.98 -29.13
C LEU A 131 5.88 0.06 -29.28
N GLU A 132 6.31 -0.22 -30.51
CA GLU A 132 7.61 -0.82 -30.84
C GLU A 132 8.72 0.23 -30.76
#